data_AF-A0A7K5L5U3-F1
#
_entry.id   AF-A0A7K5L5U3-F1
#
_cell.length_a   1.000
_cell.length_b   1.000
_cell.length_c   1.000
_cell.angle_alpha   90.00
_cell.angle_beta   90.00
_cell.angle_gamma   90.00
#
_symmetry.space_group_name_H-M   'P 1'
#
loop_
_entity.id
_entity.type
_entity.pdbx_description
1 polymer ?
#
loop_
_entity_poly.entity_id
_entity_poly.type
_entity_poly.pdbx_seq_one_letter_code
_entity_poly.pdbx_strand_id
1 'polypeptide(L)'
;LLSVSFLGDCQLHTSCGIQKCTTDFVSFTSHLNAALEDFDLEFCKALRAYSVCTYRNSKVCRGNLVYHSAVLGIGDLMTQRNCTKDGPTSSTNPEMTHDPCNYSGHTEAREHQAGEEAPPPTYLFCGLFGDPHLRTFKDHFQTCKVEGAWPLIDNDYLSVQVTNVPVVPGSSATATNKITIIFKSYQDCTDQKVYQAVTDDLPAAFVDGTSGGDGNTRSLHIVEKVSGKYIEMHARYIGTTVYIRQLGHYLTLAIRMPQELVMAYKESQDLQLCVNGCPSSERIDRSSRLPLPVVGKLLPHPHSGYTLETATTKCHEKMLVKDIYFYSCIFDLLTTGDANFTAAAHSALQDVEALHPSKEHWHIFPRSGGGGVGRDSKSFFHLRLLCLIFVAYL
;
A
#
# COMPACT_ATOMS: atom_id res chain seq x y z
N LEU A 1 -53.94 -2.28 18.46
CA LEU A 1 -53.22 -1.23 19.22
C LEU A 1 -51.74 -1.39 18.89
N LEU A 2 -51.20 -0.41 18.17
CA LEU A 2 -49.83 -0.35 17.68
C LEU A 2 -48.84 -0.31 18.85
N SER A 3 -47.77 -1.10 18.79
CA SER A 3 -46.57 -0.89 19.62
C SER A 3 -45.40 -0.60 18.71
N VAL A 4 -45.00 0.67 18.76
CA VAL A 4 -43.97 1.36 17.98
C VAL A 4 -42.59 0.97 18.46
N SER A 5 -41.69 0.80 17.50
CA SER A 5 -40.25 0.60 17.62
C SER A 5 -39.55 1.68 18.45
N PHE A 6 -38.66 1.28 19.35
CA PHE A 6 -37.56 2.14 19.82
C PHE A 6 -36.24 1.54 19.30
N LEU A 7 -35.75 2.10 18.20
CA LEU A 7 -34.34 2.05 17.84
C LEU A 7 -33.60 2.94 18.85
N GLY A 8 -32.77 2.33 19.69
CA GLY A 8 -31.85 3.07 20.54
C GLY A 8 -30.70 3.60 19.69
N ASP A 9 -30.63 4.92 19.53
CA ASP A 9 -29.44 5.64 19.12
C ASP A 9 -28.32 5.37 20.14
N CYS A 10 -27.34 4.53 19.79
CA CYS A 10 -26.05 4.54 20.45
C CYS A 10 -25.26 5.75 19.94
N GLN A 11 -25.50 6.92 20.52
CA GLN A 11 -24.57 8.05 20.38
C GLN A 11 -23.23 7.66 20.98
N LEU A 12 -22.21 7.54 20.12
CA LEU A 12 -20.80 7.47 20.52
C LEU A 12 -20.48 8.77 21.27
N HIS A 13 -20.48 8.73 22.60
CA HIS A 13 -20.28 9.91 23.42
C HIS A 13 -18.80 10.30 23.37
N THR A 14 -18.44 11.26 22.52
CA THR A 14 -17.11 11.88 22.57
C THR A 14 -16.91 12.49 23.96
N SER A 15 -15.86 12.05 24.67
CA SER A 15 -15.60 12.50 26.04
C SER A 15 -14.97 13.90 26.04
N CYS A 16 -15.40 14.76 26.95
CA CYS A 16 -14.85 16.11 27.13
C CYS A 16 -13.33 16.09 27.40
N GLY A 17 -12.54 16.70 26.52
CA GLY A 17 -11.06 16.72 26.58
C GLY A 17 -10.44 17.72 27.57
N ILE A 18 -11.18 18.21 28.56
CA ILE A 18 -10.70 19.28 29.47
C ILE A 18 -9.45 18.88 30.26
N GLN A 19 -9.35 17.61 30.71
CA GLN A 19 -8.21 17.14 31.48
C GLN A 19 -6.89 17.29 30.72
N LYS A 20 -6.89 17.00 29.40
CA LYS A 20 -5.72 17.20 28.55
C LYS A 20 -5.31 18.68 28.50
N CYS A 21 -6.27 19.57 28.24
CA CYS A 21 -6.01 21.01 28.21
C CYS A 21 -5.39 21.52 29.53
N THR A 22 -5.87 21.03 30.68
CA THR A 22 -5.32 21.41 32.00
C THR A 22 -3.91 20.85 32.21
N THR A 23 -3.67 19.59 31.85
CA THR A 23 -2.35 18.95 31.96
C THR A 23 -1.30 19.67 31.10
N ASP A 24 -1.65 20.04 29.87
CA ASP A 24 -0.76 20.78 28.96
C ASP A 24 -0.39 22.14 29.55
N PHE A 25 -1.37 22.88 30.10
CA PHE A 25 -1.13 24.16 30.76
C PHE A 25 -0.19 24.03 31.96
N VAL A 26 -0.39 23.03 32.82
CA VAL A 26 0.50 22.75 33.96
C VAL A 26 1.91 22.44 33.46
N SER A 27 2.05 21.63 32.40
CA SER A 27 3.35 21.32 31.80
C SER A 27 4.06 22.55 31.23
N PHE A 28 3.33 23.49 30.61
CA PHE A 28 3.91 24.72 30.09
C PHE A 28 4.40 25.68 31.17
N THR A 29 3.86 25.57 32.38
CA THR A 29 4.09 26.52 33.46
C THR A 29 4.95 25.96 34.58
N SER A 30 5.07 24.63 34.72
CA SER A 30 5.81 23.96 35.81
C SER A 30 7.30 24.31 35.86
N HIS A 31 7.90 24.71 34.73
CA HIS A 31 9.30 25.09 34.62
C HIS A 31 9.54 26.60 34.69
N LEU A 32 8.47 27.41 34.73
CA LEU A 32 8.59 28.86 34.75
C LEU A 32 8.94 29.34 36.17
N ASN A 33 10.13 29.93 36.31
CA ASN A 33 10.57 30.56 37.55
C ASN A 33 10.17 32.03 37.59
N ALA A 34 9.51 32.46 38.67
CA ALA A 34 9.05 33.84 38.86
C ALA A 34 10.18 34.90 38.95
N ALA A 35 11.45 34.48 38.90
CA ALA A 35 12.63 35.33 38.91
C ALA A 35 13.19 35.62 37.49
N LEU A 36 12.57 35.10 36.43
CA LEU A 36 12.98 35.34 35.03
C LEU A 36 12.29 36.58 34.47
N GLU A 37 13.04 37.43 33.75
CA GLU A 37 12.53 38.66 33.11
C GLU A 37 11.42 38.39 32.08
N ASP A 38 11.36 37.18 31.50
CA ASP A 38 10.37 36.76 30.50
C ASP A 38 9.23 35.89 31.06
N PHE A 39 9.08 35.79 32.39
CA PHE A 39 8.07 34.93 33.03
C PHE A 39 6.65 35.24 32.53
N ASP A 40 6.24 36.50 32.56
CA ASP A 40 4.88 36.90 32.17
C ASP A 40 4.64 36.68 30.67
N LEU A 41 5.67 36.82 29.83
CA LEU A 41 5.57 36.56 28.39
C LEU A 41 5.30 35.07 28.10
N GLU A 42 6.09 34.17 28.70
CA GLU A 42 5.93 32.72 28.52
C GLU A 42 4.66 32.19 29.20
N PHE A 43 4.29 32.75 30.35
CA PHE A 43 3.04 32.41 31.03
C PHE A 43 1.82 32.85 30.21
N CYS A 44 1.86 34.04 29.61
CA CYS A 44 0.81 34.50 28.69
C CYS A 44 0.70 33.63 27.43
N LYS A 45 1.83 33.15 26.88
CA LYS A 45 1.83 32.18 25.77
C LYS A 45 1.13 30.86 26.18
N ALA A 46 1.36 30.38 27.41
CA ALA A 46 0.72 29.18 27.94
C ALA A 46 -0.79 29.38 28.17
N LEU A 47 -1.19 30.53 28.71
CA LEU A 47 -2.60 30.87 28.91
C LEU A 47 -3.37 31.00 27.58
N ARG A 48 -2.77 31.59 26.54
CA ARG A 48 -3.37 31.63 25.20
C ARG A 48 -3.56 30.22 24.63
N ALA A 49 -2.58 29.33 24.80
CA ALA A 49 -2.69 27.93 24.39
C ALA A 49 -3.85 27.22 25.11
N TYR A 50 -3.98 27.42 26.42
CA TYR A 50 -5.04 26.86 27.23
C TYR A 50 -6.44 27.37 26.83
N SER A 51 -6.54 28.68 26.54
CA SER A 51 -7.75 29.32 26.00
C SER A 51 -8.20 28.70 24.66
N VAL A 52 -7.27 28.49 23.74
CA VAL A 52 -7.58 27.86 22.43
C VAL A 52 -8.02 26.40 22.60
N CYS A 53 -7.35 25.64 23.47
CA CYS A 53 -7.69 24.23 23.74
C CYS A 53 -9.11 24.09 24.32
N THR A 54 -9.46 24.94 25.30
CA THR A 54 -10.80 24.97 25.90
C THR A 54 -11.86 25.45 24.90
N TYR A 55 -11.57 26.45 24.06
CA TYR A 55 -12.50 26.89 23.02
C TYR A 55 -12.85 25.76 22.03
N ARG A 56 -11.86 24.97 21.57
CA ARG A 56 -12.09 23.83 20.66
C ARG A 56 -12.98 22.75 21.27
N ASN A 57 -12.92 22.57 22.59
CA ASN A 57 -13.72 21.58 23.32
C ASN A 57 -15.11 22.09 23.75
N SER A 58 -15.47 23.34 23.46
CA SER A 58 -16.69 23.99 23.97
C SER A 58 -18.01 23.25 23.69
N LYS A 59 -18.15 22.64 22.51
CA LYS A 59 -19.38 21.89 22.14
C LYS A 59 -19.53 20.59 22.93
N VAL A 60 -18.44 19.84 23.10
CA VAL A 60 -18.43 18.52 23.75
C VAL A 60 -18.40 18.65 25.28
N CYS A 61 -17.80 19.72 25.80
CA CYS A 61 -17.67 19.96 27.24
C CYS A 61 -18.81 20.80 27.86
N ARG A 62 -19.92 21.04 27.15
CA ARG A 62 -20.99 21.95 27.60
C ARG A 62 -21.55 21.62 28.99
N GLY A 63 -21.63 20.34 29.35
CA GLY A 63 -22.12 19.87 30.65
C GLY A 63 -21.04 19.56 31.69
N ASN A 64 -19.76 19.88 31.42
CA ASN A 64 -18.65 19.54 32.31
C ASN A 64 -18.32 20.71 33.24
N LEU A 65 -18.41 20.51 34.56
CA LEU A 65 -18.13 21.56 35.55
C LEU A 65 -16.66 22.00 35.54
N VAL A 66 -15.72 21.06 35.39
CA VAL A 66 -14.27 21.34 35.35
C VAL A 66 -13.93 22.24 34.16
N TYR A 67 -14.59 22.03 33.03
CA TYR A 67 -14.46 22.90 31.85
C TYR A 67 -14.85 24.34 32.15
N HIS A 68 -16.03 24.56 32.75
CA HIS A 68 -16.49 25.91 33.06
C HIS A 68 -15.60 26.59 34.10
N SER A 69 -15.14 25.85 35.11
CA SER A 69 -14.15 26.35 36.08
C SER A 69 -12.84 26.76 35.40
N ALA A 70 -12.36 25.97 34.45
CA ALA A 70 -11.15 26.28 33.70
C ALA A 70 -11.30 27.53 32.81
N VAL A 71 -12.41 27.66 32.08
CA VAL A 71 -12.68 28.83 31.22
C VAL A 71 -12.71 30.13 32.03
N LEU A 72 -13.34 30.11 33.21
CA LEU A 72 -13.33 31.25 34.13
C LEU A 72 -11.91 31.55 34.64
N GLY A 73 -11.20 30.53 35.10
CA GLY A 73 -9.82 30.68 35.59
C GLY A 73 -8.86 31.23 34.54
N ILE A 74 -9.00 30.84 33.27
CA ILE A 74 -8.22 31.40 32.16
C ILE A 74 -8.49 32.90 32.01
N GLY A 75 -9.76 33.32 32.06
CA GLY A 75 -10.14 34.74 31.95
C GLY A 75 -9.57 35.59 33.09
N ASP A 76 -9.59 35.07 34.31
CA ASP A 76 -9.03 35.73 35.49
C ASP A 76 -7.50 35.85 35.38
N LEU A 77 -6.82 34.77 35.03
CA LEU A 77 -5.35 34.74 34.90
C LEU A 77 -4.86 35.66 33.76
N MET A 78 -5.58 35.71 32.64
CA MET A 78 -5.27 36.63 31.53
C MET A 78 -5.38 38.09 31.98
N THR A 79 -6.37 38.42 32.81
CA THR A 79 -6.59 39.78 33.33
C THR A 79 -5.54 40.15 34.38
N GLN A 80 -5.25 39.25 35.32
CA GLN A 80 -4.27 39.46 36.39
C GLN A 80 -2.86 39.74 35.86
N ARG A 81 -2.52 39.17 34.70
CA ARG A 81 -1.18 39.24 34.09
C ARG A 81 -1.11 40.17 32.88
N ASN A 82 -2.16 40.94 32.60
CA ASN A 82 -2.25 41.84 31.43
C ASN A 82 -1.92 41.15 30.09
N CYS A 83 -2.32 39.88 29.93
CA CYS A 83 -2.08 39.13 28.71
C CYS A 83 -3.00 39.62 27.58
N THR A 84 -2.44 39.86 26.39
CA THR A 84 -3.25 40.08 25.19
C THR A 84 -3.91 38.77 24.76
N LYS A 85 -5.14 38.82 24.24
CA LYS A 85 -5.83 37.64 23.70
C LYS A 85 -5.17 37.12 22.42
N ASP A 86 -4.65 38.03 21.61
CA ASP A 86 -3.94 37.73 20.38
C ASP A 86 -2.42 37.68 20.61
N GLY A 87 -1.74 36.72 20.00
CA GLY A 87 -0.29 36.54 20.11
C GLY A 87 0.14 35.07 20.03
N PRO A 88 1.45 34.79 20.11
CA PRO A 88 1.97 33.42 20.07
C PRO A 88 1.49 32.60 21.27
N THR A 89 1.36 31.29 21.09
CA THR A 89 0.98 30.30 22.10
C THR A 89 2.17 29.41 22.46
N SER A 90 2.26 28.94 23.71
CA SER A 90 3.28 27.96 24.10
C SER A 90 3.02 26.64 23.39
N SER A 91 4.08 26.01 22.92
CA SER A 91 4.04 24.81 22.08
C SER A 91 4.96 23.76 22.70
N THR A 92 4.40 22.65 23.17
CA THR A 92 5.19 21.42 23.42
C THR A 92 5.20 20.73 22.08
N ASN A 93 6.29 20.93 21.34
CA ASN A 93 6.45 20.51 19.95
C ASN A 93 5.50 21.17 18.95
N PRO A 94 5.90 21.31 17.67
CA PRO A 94 4.95 21.02 16.63
C PRO A 94 4.59 19.55 16.86
N GLU A 95 3.52 19.28 17.62
CA GLU A 95 2.77 18.07 17.34
C GLU A 95 2.35 18.29 15.88
N MET A 96 3.20 17.82 14.95
CA MET A 96 2.78 17.41 13.62
C MET A 96 1.44 16.76 13.93
N THR A 97 0.38 17.36 13.43
CA THR A 97 -0.97 16.86 13.65
C THR A 97 -0.91 15.44 13.15
N HIS A 98 -0.66 14.49 14.06
CA HIS A 98 -0.45 13.10 13.74
C HIS A 98 -1.82 12.70 13.27
N ASP A 99 -1.97 12.63 11.95
CA ASP A 99 -3.15 12.05 11.36
C ASP A 99 -3.07 10.57 11.76
N PRO A 100 -3.90 10.09 12.71
CA PRO A 100 -3.87 8.69 13.12
C PRO A 100 -4.23 7.77 11.93
N CYS A 101 -4.61 8.35 10.80
CA CYS A 101 -4.95 7.68 9.57
C CYS A 101 -3.90 7.88 8.47
N ASN A 102 -2.69 8.29 8.85
CA ASN A 102 -1.51 8.25 8.00
C ASN A 102 -0.50 7.23 8.54
N TYR A 103 -0.28 6.16 7.79
CA TYR A 103 0.63 5.06 8.13
C TYR A 103 2.08 5.53 8.39
N SER A 104 2.58 6.52 7.63
CA SER A 104 3.93 7.05 7.84
C SER A 104 4.10 7.73 9.21
N GLY A 105 3.03 8.31 9.75
CA GLY A 105 3.03 8.93 11.07
C GLY A 105 3.04 7.92 12.22
N HIS A 106 2.61 6.67 11.99
CA HIS A 106 2.67 5.59 12.99
C HIS A 106 4.08 5.04 13.18
N THR A 107 4.88 4.98 12.11
CA THR A 107 6.30 4.62 12.17
C THR A 107 7.10 5.67 12.94
N GLU A 108 6.88 6.96 12.65
CA GLU A 108 7.55 8.07 13.35
C GLU A 108 7.18 8.12 14.85
N ALA A 109 5.94 7.80 15.23
CA ALA A 109 5.52 7.75 16.64
C ALA A 109 6.20 6.61 17.43
N ARG A 110 6.49 5.47 16.79
CA ARG A 110 7.30 4.39 17.39
C ARG A 110 8.76 4.81 17.58
N GLU A 111 9.32 5.58 16.65
CA GLU A 111 10.70 6.10 16.72
C GLU A 111 10.92 6.99 17.94
N HIS A 112 9.97 7.89 18.24
CA HIS A 112 10.08 8.82 19.37
C HIS A 112 9.93 8.13 20.74
N GLN A 113 9.32 6.95 20.80
CA GLN A 113 9.21 6.16 22.05
C GLN A 113 10.36 5.17 22.25
N ALA A 114 11.07 4.78 21.19
CA ALA A 114 12.10 3.74 21.23
C ALA A 114 13.55 4.25 21.29
N GLY A 115 13.82 5.54 21.06
CA GLY A 115 15.18 6.10 21.16
C GLY A 115 16.17 5.64 20.08
N GLU A 116 15.73 4.78 19.16
CA GLU A 116 16.45 4.36 17.96
C GLU A 116 15.61 4.73 16.73
N GLU A 117 16.26 5.30 15.72
CA GLU A 117 15.70 5.61 14.40
C GLU A 117 15.26 4.29 13.75
N ALA A 118 13.98 3.94 13.89
CA ALA A 118 13.40 2.76 13.27
C ALA A 118 13.58 2.89 11.75
N PRO A 119 14.05 1.83 11.06
CA PRO A 119 14.22 1.89 9.62
C PRO A 119 12.86 2.18 8.94
N PRO A 120 12.86 2.97 7.86
CA PRO A 120 11.63 3.30 7.14
C PRO A 120 10.90 2.03 6.71
N PRO A 121 9.55 2.06 6.66
CA PRO A 121 8.77 0.87 6.36
C PRO A 121 9.16 0.32 4.98
N THR A 122 9.50 -0.97 4.95
CA THR A 122 9.78 -1.67 3.70
C THR A 122 8.47 -1.95 2.99
N TYR A 123 8.34 -1.48 1.75
CA TYR A 123 7.18 -1.76 0.90
C TYR A 123 7.43 -2.97 0.02
N LEU A 124 6.36 -3.66 -0.39
CA LEU A 124 6.40 -4.75 -1.35
C LEU A 124 5.42 -4.45 -2.49
N PHE A 125 5.64 -5.07 -3.64
CA PHE A 125 4.83 -4.92 -4.84
C PHE A 125 4.22 -6.24 -5.28
N CYS A 126 2.94 -6.24 -5.65
CA CYS A 126 2.29 -7.34 -6.36
C CYS A 126 1.61 -6.81 -7.63
N GLY A 127 1.64 -7.59 -8.72
CA GLY A 127 0.98 -7.23 -9.97
C GLY A 127 0.33 -8.41 -10.66
N LEU A 128 -0.82 -8.16 -11.30
CA LEU A 128 -1.57 -9.12 -12.11
C LEU A 128 -1.98 -8.46 -13.43
N PHE A 129 -1.58 -9.05 -14.56
CA PHE A 129 -1.87 -8.53 -15.89
C PHE A 129 -1.83 -9.66 -16.93
N GLY A 130 -2.30 -9.42 -18.14
CA GLY A 130 -2.18 -10.40 -19.21
C GLY A 130 -2.88 -11.72 -18.91
N ASP A 131 -2.26 -12.86 -19.26
CA ASP A 131 -2.90 -14.17 -19.15
C ASP A 131 -2.70 -14.97 -17.84
N PRO A 132 -3.40 -14.53 -16.79
CA PRO A 132 -2.81 -13.65 -15.81
C PRO A 132 -1.37 -14.05 -15.45
N HIS A 133 -0.46 -13.18 -15.83
CA HIS A 133 0.88 -13.06 -15.28
C HIS A 133 0.83 -12.43 -13.91
N LEU A 134 1.33 -13.16 -12.92
CA LEU A 134 1.41 -12.78 -11.52
C LEU A 134 2.87 -12.50 -11.14
N ARG A 135 3.13 -11.28 -10.65
CA ARG A 135 4.31 -10.94 -9.86
C ARG A 135 3.92 -10.88 -8.39
N THR A 136 4.45 -11.77 -7.57
CA THR A 136 4.16 -11.81 -6.13
C THR A 136 4.96 -10.76 -5.36
N PHE A 137 4.61 -10.53 -4.09
CA PHE A 137 5.36 -9.69 -3.15
C PHE A 137 6.80 -10.16 -2.90
N LYS A 138 7.16 -11.38 -3.32
CA LYS A 138 8.51 -11.94 -3.25
C LYS A 138 9.26 -11.83 -4.59
N ASP A 139 8.74 -11.03 -5.52
CA ASP A 139 9.22 -10.90 -6.90
C ASP A 139 9.28 -12.20 -7.69
N HIS A 140 8.50 -13.21 -7.29
CA HIS A 140 8.33 -14.41 -8.10
C HIS A 140 7.35 -14.12 -9.23
N PHE A 141 7.77 -14.42 -10.44
CA PHE A 141 6.94 -14.30 -11.63
C PHE A 141 6.35 -15.65 -12.05
N GLN A 142 5.05 -15.69 -12.30
CA GLN A 142 4.31 -16.91 -12.66
C GLN A 142 3.24 -16.59 -13.70
N THR A 143 3.01 -17.48 -14.65
CA THR A 143 1.83 -17.44 -15.53
C THR A 143 0.84 -18.50 -15.06
N CYS A 144 -0.41 -18.09 -14.84
CA CYS A 144 -1.38 -18.90 -14.13
C CYS A 144 -2.69 -19.04 -14.92
N LYS A 145 -3.30 -20.23 -14.88
CA LYS A 145 -4.66 -20.43 -15.40
C LYS A 145 -5.67 -19.75 -14.47
N VAL A 146 -5.74 -20.18 -13.20
CA VAL A 146 -6.56 -19.56 -12.12
C VAL A 146 -7.94 -19.08 -12.61
N GLU A 147 -8.65 -19.96 -13.31
CA GLU A 147 -9.99 -19.69 -13.84
C GLU A 147 -11.01 -19.52 -12.69
N GLY A 148 -11.95 -18.60 -12.83
CA GLY A 148 -12.93 -18.29 -11.79
C GLY A 148 -12.40 -17.31 -10.74
N ALA A 149 -12.94 -17.37 -9.53
CA ALA A 149 -12.66 -16.42 -8.46
C ALA A 149 -11.45 -16.84 -7.60
N TRP A 150 -10.47 -15.95 -7.42
CA TRP A 150 -9.25 -16.23 -6.66
C TRP A 150 -8.83 -15.07 -5.73
N PRO A 151 -8.39 -15.37 -4.50
CA PRO A 151 -7.88 -14.36 -3.58
C PRO A 151 -6.42 -13.99 -3.91
N LEU A 152 -6.18 -12.73 -4.27
CA LEU A 152 -4.82 -12.20 -4.41
C LEU A 152 -4.23 -11.85 -3.05
N ILE A 153 -5.01 -11.18 -2.21
CA ILE A 153 -4.66 -10.79 -0.86
C ILE A 153 -5.86 -11.13 0.02
N ASP A 154 -5.59 -11.74 1.17
CA ASP A 154 -6.56 -11.90 2.24
C ASP A 154 -5.82 -11.87 3.58
N ASN A 155 -5.59 -10.65 4.10
CA ASN A 155 -4.89 -10.41 5.36
C ASN A 155 -5.79 -9.63 6.33
N ASP A 156 -5.31 -9.26 7.50
CA ASP A 156 -6.15 -8.60 8.53
C ASP A 156 -6.72 -7.24 8.10
N TYR A 157 -6.20 -6.62 7.03
CA TYR A 157 -6.52 -5.24 6.62
C TYR A 157 -7.23 -5.14 5.26
N LEU A 158 -6.93 -6.05 4.34
CA LEU A 158 -7.34 -5.96 2.95
C LEU A 158 -7.70 -7.35 2.41
N SER A 159 -8.81 -7.43 1.67
CA SER A 159 -9.12 -8.58 0.84
C SER A 159 -9.23 -8.14 -0.62
N VAL A 160 -8.48 -8.79 -1.51
CA VAL A 160 -8.47 -8.53 -2.95
C VAL A 160 -8.81 -9.83 -3.66
N GLN A 161 -9.91 -9.83 -4.39
CA GLN A 161 -10.39 -10.98 -5.15
C GLN A 161 -10.49 -10.61 -6.62
N VAL A 162 -10.02 -11.50 -7.49
CA VAL A 162 -10.15 -11.36 -8.95
C VAL A 162 -11.00 -12.49 -9.51
N THR A 163 -11.65 -12.25 -10.64
CA THR A 163 -12.26 -13.30 -11.45
C THR A 163 -11.57 -13.35 -12.81
N ASN A 164 -11.05 -14.51 -13.17
CA ASN A 164 -10.44 -14.73 -14.48
C ASN A 164 -11.33 -15.61 -15.35
N VAL A 165 -11.44 -15.25 -16.62
CA VAL A 165 -12.22 -15.99 -17.62
C VAL A 165 -11.33 -16.42 -18.78
N PRO A 166 -11.56 -17.59 -19.41
CA PRO A 166 -10.81 -17.99 -20.60
C PRO A 166 -10.94 -16.95 -21.72
N VAL A 167 -9.82 -16.56 -22.32
CA VAL A 167 -9.81 -15.56 -23.41
C VAL A 167 -10.42 -16.15 -24.69
N VAL A 168 -10.12 -17.41 -24.95
CA VAL A 168 -10.76 -18.20 -26.01
C VAL A 168 -11.26 -19.53 -25.44
N PRO A 169 -12.44 -20.03 -25.85
CA PRO A 169 -12.98 -21.30 -25.35
C PRO A 169 -11.99 -22.46 -25.54
N GLY A 170 -11.72 -23.20 -24.47
CA GLY A 170 -10.82 -24.36 -24.49
C GLY A 170 -9.31 -24.03 -24.36
N SER A 171 -8.93 -22.76 -24.29
CA SER A 171 -7.54 -22.36 -24.00
C SER A 171 -7.25 -22.32 -22.50
N SER A 172 -5.99 -22.53 -22.14
CA SER A 172 -5.47 -22.30 -20.79
C SER A 172 -5.23 -20.82 -20.49
N ALA A 173 -5.21 -19.96 -21.51
CA ALA A 173 -5.07 -18.52 -21.33
C ALA A 173 -6.39 -17.94 -20.80
N THR A 174 -6.33 -17.34 -19.61
CA THR A 174 -7.44 -16.63 -18.98
C THR A 174 -7.07 -15.16 -18.84
N ALA A 175 -8.02 -14.29 -18.52
CA ALA A 175 -7.72 -12.89 -18.20
C ALA A 175 -8.75 -12.35 -17.21
N THR A 176 -8.37 -11.32 -16.46
CA THR A 176 -9.18 -10.78 -15.38
C THR A 176 -10.32 -9.91 -15.92
N ASN A 177 -11.57 -10.24 -15.58
CA ASN A 177 -12.75 -9.46 -15.98
C ASN A 177 -13.50 -8.84 -14.80
N LYS A 178 -13.10 -9.15 -13.56
CA LYS A 178 -13.66 -8.58 -12.34
C LYS A 178 -12.60 -8.47 -11.27
N ILE A 179 -12.58 -7.33 -10.58
CA ILE A 179 -11.75 -7.09 -9.40
C ILE A 179 -12.70 -6.63 -8.28
N THR A 180 -12.58 -7.22 -7.10
CA THR A 180 -13.27 -6.80 -5.88
C THR A 180 -12.25 -6.56 -4.79
N ILE A 181 -12.29 -5.39 -4.16
CA ILE A 181 -11.38 -4.99 -3.09
C ILE A 181 -12.22 -4.60 -1.88
N ILE A 182 -11.91 -5.21 -0.74
CA ILE A 182 -12.54 -4.90 0.55
C ILE A 182 -11.46 -4.30 1.45
N PHE A 183 -11.57 -3.00 1.68
CA PHE A 183 -10.83 -2.30 2.72
C PHE A 183 -11.55 -2.57 4.04
N LYS A 184 -10.94 -3.38 4.92
CA LYS A 184 -11.55 -3.73 6.21
C LYS A 184 -11.60 -2.50 7.10
N SER A 185 -12.59 -2.44 7.99
CA SER A 185 -12.76 -1.32 8.92
C SER A 185 -11.50 -1.11 9.75
N TYR A 186 -11.07 0.13 9.86
CA TYR A 186 -9.93 0.53 10.68
C TYR A 186 -10.36 1.63 11.62
N GLN A 187 -10.21 1.36 12.93
CA GLN A 187 -10.72 2.21 13.99
C GLN A 187 -10.27 3.65 13.79
N ASP A 188 -11.21 4.58 13.93
CA ASP A 188 -11.03 6.04 13.82
C ASP A 188 -10.61 6.56 12.42
N CYS A 189 -10.46 5.68 11.41
CA CYS A 189 -9.96 6.07 10.09
C CYS A 189 -10.87 5.78 8.91
N THR A 190 -11.47 4.60 8.85
CA THR A 190 -12.42 4.25 7.79
C THR A 190 -13.33 3.13 8.25
N ASP A 191 -14.62 3.25 7.94
CA ASP A 191 -15.51 2.10 7.90
C ASP A 191 -15.09 1.14 6.79
N GLN A 192 -15.63 -0.08 6.81
CA GLN A 192 -15.39 -1.04 5.74
C GLN A 192 -15.86 -0.46 4.40
N LYS A 193 -14.99 -0.46 3.39
CA LYS A 193 -15.32 -0.02 2.03
C LYS A 193 -15.11 -1.15 1.04
N VAL A 194 -16.07 -1.28 0.12
CA VAL A 194 -16.04 -2.29 -0.93
C VAL A 194 -15.95 -1.57 -2.27
N TYR A 195 -14.96 -1.93 -3.05
CA TYR A 195 -14.83 -1.55 -4.44
C TYR A 195 -15.05 -2.76 -5.33
N GLN A 196 -15.71 -2.55 -6.46
CA GLN A 196 -15.84 -3.55 -7.50
C GLN A 196 -15.68 -2.89 -8.86
N ALA A 197 -14.87 -3.51 -9.71
CA ALA A 197 -14.79 -3.19 -11.14
C ALA A 197 -15.06 -4.45 -11.95
N VAL A 198 -15.72 -4.29 -13.07
CA VAL A 198 -15.87 -5.31 -14.09
C VAL A 198 -15.44 -4.75 -15.44
N THR A 199 -15.22 -5.62 -16.43
CA THR A 199 -15.00 -5.17 -17.80
C THR A 199 -16.11 -4.20 -18.23
N ASP A 200 -15.70 -3.08 -18.82
CA ASP A 200 -16.53 -1.97 -19.30
C ASP A 200 -17.21 -1.12 -18.20
N ASP A 201 -16.91 -1.39 -16.93
CA ASP A 201 -17.36 -0.61 -15.78
C ASP A 201 -16.25 -0.50 -14.73
N LEU A 202 -15.46 0.57 -14.85
CA LEU A 202 -14.38 0.94 -13.93
C LEU A 202 -14.75 2.24 -13.19
N PRO A 203 -15.55 2.16 -12.10
CA PRO A 203 -16.06 3.33 -11.42
C PRO A 203 -14.98 4.07 -10.61
N ALA A 204 -15.13 5.38 -10.45
CA ALA A 204 -14.31 6.21 -9.56
C ALA A 204 -14.88 6.30 -8.12
N ALA A 205 -15.66 5.30 -7.70
CA ALA A 205 -16.36 5.27 -6.43
C ALA A 205 -16.44 3.84 -5.87
N PHE A 206 -16.62 3.72 -4.56
CA PHE A 206 -17.00 2.50 -3.88
C PHE A 206 -18.45 2.12 -4.23
N VAL A 207 -18.84 0.88 -3.91
CA VAL A 207 -20.19 0.36 -4.22
C VAL A 207 -21.32 1.13 -3.53
N ASP A 208 -21.03 1.84 -2.45
CA ASP A 208 -21.96 2.71 -1.73
C ASP A 208 -22.05 4.13 -2.35
N GLY A 209 -21.34 4.38 -3.45
CA GLY A 209 -21.29 5.66 -4.16
C GLY A 209 -20.28 6.67 -3.59
N THR A 210 -19.60 6.35 -2.48
CA THR A 210 -18.60 7.25 -1.89
C THR A 210 -17.26 7.15 -2.64
N SER A 211 -16.49 8.24 -2.68
CA SER A 211 -15.12 8.23 -3.25
C SER A 211 -14.04 8.34 -2.17
N GLY A 212 -14.42 8.49 -0.90
CA GLY A 212 -13.51 8.56 0.25
C GLY A 212 -12.75 9.88 0.40
N GLY A 213 -13.13 10.91 -0.38
CA GLY A 213 -12.54 12.25 -0.35
C GLY A 213 -13.38 13.33 0.35
N ASP A 214 -14.61 13.00 0.77
CA ASP A 214 -15.59 13.91 1.35
C ASP A 214 -15.54 13.90 2.89
N GLY A 215 -14.80 14.84 3.48
CA GLY A 215 -14.76 15.05 4.93
C GLY A 215 -13.36 15.29 5.50
N ASN A 216 -13.25 15.20 6.82
CA ASN A 216 -12.04 15.55 7.59
C ASN A 216 -10.98 14.42 7.60
N THR A 217 -11.28 13.24 7.06
CA THR A 217 -10.39 12.06 7.05
C THR A 217 -10.17 11.56 5.63
N ARG A 218 -9.13 12.08 4.95
CA ARG A 218 -8.69 11.67 3.60
C ARG A 218 -7.86 10.38 3.61
N SER A 219 -8.20 9.46 4.52
CA SER A 219 -7.43 8.25 4.84
C SER A 219 -7.51 7.20 3.74
N LEU A 220 -8.63 7.12 3.03
CA LEU A 220 -8.90 6.20 1.94
C LEU A 220 -9.65 6.94 0.84
N HIS A 221 -9.12 7.00 -0.38
CA HIS A 221 -9.82 7.65 -1.49
C HIS A 221 -9.50 7.03 -2.85
N ILE A 222 -10.39 7.25 -3.81
CA ILE A 222 -10.26 6.82 -5.21
C ILE A 222 -10.01 8.05 -6.09
N VAL A 223 -9.02 7.97 -6.97
CA VAL A 223 -8.69 9.00 -7.95
C VAL A 223 -8.79 8.43 -9.35
N GLU A 224 -9.67 8.98 -10.17
CA GLU A 224 -9.72 8.68 -11.60
C GLU A 224 -8.61 9.42 -12.33
N LYS A 225 -7.74 8.67 -13.02
CA LYS A 225 -6.63 9.21 -13.81
C LYS A 225 -6.96 9.28 -15.29
N VAL A 226 -7.68 8.27 -15.79
CA VAL A 226 -8.20 8.22 -17.15
C VAL A 226 -9.63 7.74 -17.09
N SER A 227 -10.55 8.54 -17.65
CA SER A 227 -11.99 8.30 -17.51
C SER A 227 -12.38 6.88 -17.94
N GLY A 228 -12.96 6.12 -17.00
CA GLY A 228 -13.40 4.74 -17.19
C GLY A 228 -12.31 3.73 -17.56
N LYS A 229 -11.02 4.08 -17.41
CA LYS A 229 -9.89 3.23 -17.87
C LYS A 229 -8.74 3.10 -16.89
N TYR A 230 -8.51 4.07 -16.02
CA TYR A 230 -7.45 4.00 -15.02
C TYR A 230 -7.85 4.76 -13.76
N ILE A 231 -7.87 4.03 -12.64
CA ILE A 231 -8.09 4.58 -11.32
C ILE A 231 -6.96 4.17 -10.36
N GLU A 232 -6.76 4.99 -9.34
CA GLU A 232 -5.85 4.73 -8.24
C GLU A 232 -6.61 4.80 -6.93
N MET A 233 -6.33 3.87 -6.02
CA MET A 233 -6.81 3.91 -4.64
C MET A 233 -5.65 4.15 -3.71
N HIS A 234 -5.87 5.05 -2.75
CA HIS A 234 -4.86 5.47 -1.79
C HIS A 234 -5.39 5.25 -0.38
N ALA A 235 -5.02 4.12 0.23
CA ALA A 235 -5.33 3.77 1.61
C ALA A 235 -4.17 4.17 2.53
N ARG A 236 -4.09 5.47 2.82
CA ARG A 236 -3.01 6.08 3.61
C ARG A 236 -2.88 5.47 5.01
N TYR A 237 -4.00 5.08 5.62
CA TYR A 237 -4.01 4.52 6.98
C TYR A 237 -3.30 3.16 7.11
N ILE A 238 -3.14 2.44 6.00
CA ILE A 238 -2.38 1.16 5.91
C ILE A 238 -1.25 1.24 4.86
N GLY A 239 -0.83 2.45 4.48
CA GLY A 239 0.26 2.67 3.53
C GLY A 239 0.08 1.98 2.17
N THR A 240 -1.16 1.67 1.77
CA THR A 240 -1.42 0.81 0.61
C THR A 240 -1.90 1.63 -0.59
N THR A 241 -1.35 1.34 -1.76
CA THR A 241 -1.76 1.94 -3.03
C THR A 241 -2.14 0.85 -4.02
N VAL A 242 -3.28 1.01 -4.71
CA VAL A 242 -3.80 0.06 -5.68
C VAL A 242 -4.07 0.77 -7.00
N TYR A 243 -3.52 0.28 -8.10
CA TYR A 243 -3.81 0.74 -9.45
C TYR A 243 -4.67 -0.31 -10.17
N ILE A 244 -5.74 0.14 -10.82
CA ILE A 244 -6.57 -0.71 -11.69
C ILE A 244 -6.71 -0.03 -13.04
N ARG A 245 -6.41 -0.77 -14.10
CA ARG A 245 -6.60 -0.29 -15.47
C ARG A 245 -7.48 -1.26 -16.26
N GLN A 246 -8.28 -0.73 -17.19
CA GLN A 246 -8.95 -1.55 -18.21
C GLN A 246 -8.23 -1.39 -19.55
N LEU A 247 -7.71 -2.50 -20.06
CA LEU A 247 -6.94 -2.59 -21.29
C LEU A 247 -7.67 -3.57 -22.23
N GLY A 248 -8.32 -3.05 -23.27
CA GLY A 248 -9.24 -3.84 -24.08
C GLY A 248 -10.44 -4.28 -23.24
N HIS A 249 -10.66 -5.60 -23.17
CA HIS A 249 -11.76 -6.22 -22.43
C HIS A 249 -11.36 -6.77 -21.06
N TYR A 250 -10.16 -6.48 -20.59
CA TYR A 250 -9.63 -7.07 -19.35
C TYR A 250 -9.03 -6.03 -18.42
N LEU A 251 -8.96 -6.40 -17.15
CA LEU A 251 -8.47 -5.55 -16.08
C LEU A 251 -7.03 -5.95 -15.70
N THR A 252 -6.20 -4.95 -15.40
CA THR A 252 -4.89 -5.14 -14.77
C THR A 252 -4.92 -4.56 -13.37
N LEU A 253 -4.08 -5.10 -12.48
CA LEU A 253 -4.02 -4.73 -11.08
C LEU A 253 -2.57 -4.64 -10.62
N ALA A 254 -2.23 -3.58 -9.89
CA ALA A 254 -0.94 -3.43 -9.24
C ALA A 254 -1.11 -2.87 -7.82
N ILE A 255 -0.36 -3.42 -6.87
CA ILE A 255 -0.52 -3.13 -5.44
C ILE A 255 0.85 -2.88 -4.81
N ARG A 256 0.97 -1.76 -4.09
CA ARG A 256 2.07 -1.50 -3.16
C ARG A 256 1.53 -1.58 -1.73
N MET A 257 2.16 -2.40 -0.88
CA MET A 257 1.72 -2.59 0.51
C MET A 257 2.94 -2.72 1.44
N PRO A 258 2.91 -2.20 2.69
CA PRO A 258 3.99 -2.39 3.65
C PRO A 258 4.18 -3.87 4.00
N GLN A 259 5.44 -4.31 4.08
CA GLN A 259 5.82 -5.70 4.33
C GLN A 259 5.19 -6.27 5.62
N GLU A 260 5.14 -5.47 6.69
CA GLU A 260 4.55 -5.91 7.95
C GLU A 260 3.05 -6.22 7.83
N LEU A 261 2.31 -5.46 7.03
CA LEU A 261 0.87 -5.67 6.82
C LEU A 261 0.61 -6.80 5.82
N VAL A 262 1.50 -7.00 4.83
CA VAL A 262 1.46 -8.18 3.94
C VAL A 262 1.57 -9.47 4.75
N MET A 263 2.39 -9.48 5.80
CA MET A 263 2.63 -10.67 6.62
C MET A 263 1.64 -10.85 7.79
N ALA A 264 0.72 -9.91 7.99
CA ALA A 264 -0.28 -9.94 9.05
C ALA A 264 -1.55 -10.69 8.60
N TYR A 265 -1.46 -12.01 8.50
CA TYR A 265 -2.58 -12.90 8.17
C TYR A 265 -2.57 -14.16 9.03
N LYS A 266 -3.73 -14.81 9.15
CA LYS A 266 -3.91 -16.03 9.94
C LYS A 266 -3.56 -17.28 9.13
N GLU A 267 -3.22 -18.38 9.80
CA GLU A 267 -2.93 -19.67 9.13
C GLU A 267 -4.06 -20.17 8.24
N SER A 268 -5.32 -19.83 8.55
CA SER A 268 -6.49 -20.17 7.72
C SER A 268 -6.57 -19.41 6.39
N GLN A 269 -5.68 -18.45 6.16
CA GLN A 269 -5.62 -17.58 4.97
C GLN A 269 -4.38 -17.91 4.12
N ASP A 270 -4.07 -19.20 3.98
CA ASP A 270 -2.89 -19.70 3.27
C ASP A 270 -2.96 -19.50 1.75
N LEU A 271 -4.17 -19.49 1.18
CA LEU A 271 -4.41 -19.20 -0.23
C LEU A 271 -4.43 -17.69 -0.50
N GLN A 272 -3.27 -17.13 -0.84
CA GLN A 272 -3.11 -15.74 -1.29
C GLN A 272 -2.10 -15.67 -2.44
N LEU A 273 -2.57 -15.38 -3.65
CA LEU A 273 -1.72 -15.40 -4.84
C LEU A 273 -0.54 -14.41 -4.73
N CYS A 274 -0.76 -13.20 -4.20
CA CYS A 274 0.32 -12.22 -4.05
C CYS A 274 1.40 -12.64 -3.04
N VAL A 275 1.12 -13.57 -2.11
CA VAL A 275 2.08 -14.01 -1.08
C VAL A 275 2.78 -15.31 -1.51
N ASN A 276 2.00 -16.31 -1.92
CA ASN A 276 2.45 -17.68 -2.15
C ASN A 276 2.51 -18.07 -3.63
N GLY A 277 1.97 -17.23 -4.52
CA GLY A 277 1.80 -17.55 -5.93
C GLY A 277 0.64 -18.51 -6.18
N CYS A 278 0.51 -18.93 -7.44
CA CYS A 278 -0.52 -19.86 -7.86
C CYS A 278 -0.20 -21.28 -7.40
N PRO A 279 -1.22 -22.10 -7.06
CA PRO A 279 -1.05 -23.53 -6.83
C PRO A 279 -0.36 -24.20 -8.03
N SER A 280 0.45 -25.21 -7.79
CA SER A 280 1.21 -25.89 -8.87
C SER A 280 0.33 -26.52 -9.96
N SER A 281 -0.92 -26.84 -9.66
CA SER A 281 -1.93 -27.30 -10.64
C SER A 281 -2.38 -26.20 -11.59
N GLU A 282 -2.32 -24.94 -11.15
CA GLU A 282 -2.78 -23.76 -11.90
C GLU A 282 -1.67 -23.06 -12.66
N ARG A 283 -0.40 -23.49 -12.51
CA ARG A 283 0.73 -22.89 -13.24
C ARG A 283 0.79 -23.42 -14.67
N ILE A 284 0.82 -22.52 -15.64
CA ILE A 284 0.94 -22.86 -17.07
C ILE A 284 2.36 -23.32 -17.40
N ASP A 285 3.37 -22.76 -16.73
CA ASP A 285 4.74 -23.28 -16.74
C ASP A 285 5.04 -24.09 -15.46
N ARG A 286 5.02 -25.42 -15.58
CA ARG A 286 5.40 -26.35 -14.49
C ARG A 286 6.90 -26.37 -14.19
N SER A 287 7.74 -25.77 -15.03
CA SER A 287 9.20 -25.95 -14.96
C SER A 287 9.97 -24.76 -14.40
N SER A 288 9.31 -23.65 -14.02
CA SER A 288 9.98 -22.44 -13.52
C SER A 288 11.07 -21.95 -14.49
N ARG A 289 10.83 -22.18 -15.78
CA ARG A 289 11.67 -21.67 -16.85
C ARG A 289 10.74 -20.75 -17.63
N LEU A 290 10.98 -19.46 -17.52
CA LEU A 290 10.95 -18.67 -18.73
C LEU A 290 12.26 -18.99 -19.48
N PRO A 291 12.24 -19.78 -20.57
CA PRO A 291 13.19 -19.62 -21.63
C PRO A 291 12.37 -19.55 -22.92
N LEU A 292 12.15 -18.37 -23.48
CA LEU A 292 12.05 -18.36 -24.93
C LEU A 292 13.51 -18.44 -25.40
N PRO A 293 14.00 -19.69 -25.62
CA PRO A 293 13.65 -20.42 -26.82
C PRO A 293 13.26 -21.89 -26.56
N VAL A 294 11.99 -22.16 -26.24
CA VAL A 294 11.31 -23.41 -26.66
C VAL A 294 9.99 -23.04 -27.34
N VAL A 295 10.12 -22.24 -28.40
CA VAL A 295 9.06 -21.99 -29.39
C VAL A 295 8.68 -23.29 -30.12
N GLY A 296 9.50 -24.34 -30.03
CA GLY A 296 9.23 -25.62 -30.69
C GLY A 296 8.13 -26.49 -30.06
N LYS A 297 7.53 -26.11 -28.92
CA LYS A 297 6.48 -26.92 -28.26
C LYS A 297 5.17 -26.19 -27.96
N LEU A 298 5.14 -24.87 -27.98
CA LEU A 298 3.88 -24.14 -28.03
C LEU A 298 3.38 -24.24 -29.46
N LEU A 299 2.50 -25.20 -29.73
CA LEU A 299 1.70 -25.17 -30.94
C LEU A 299 0.92 -23.84 -30.88
N PRO A 300 1.16 -22.90 -31.81
CA PRO A 300 0.30 -21.73 -31.93
C PRO A 300 -1.13 -22.23 -31.95
N HIS A 301 -2.03 -21.57 -31.20
CA HIS A 301 -3.43 -21.83 -31.44
C HIS A 301 -3.66 -21.60 -32.95
N PRO A 302 -4.32 -22.53 -33.69
CA PRO A 302 -4.45 -22.45 -35.14
C PRO A 302 -5.09 -21.15 -35.66
N HIS A 303 -5.59 -20.32 -34.74
CA HIS A 303 -6.32 -19.08 -34.98
C HIS A 303 -5.70 -17.85 -34.30
N SER A 304 -4.51 -17.92 -33.67
CA SER A 304 -3.95 -16.76 -32.94
C SER A 304 -3.46 -15.62 -33.84
N GLY A 305 -3.40 -15.79 -35.17
CA GLY A 305 -3.06 -14.73 -36.13
C GLY A 305 -1.60 -14.21 -36.04
N TYR A 306 -0.88 -14.52 -34.97
CA TYR A 306 0.50 -14.09 -34.70
C TYR A 306 1.48 -15.26 -34.81
N THR A 307 2.58 -15.03 -35.52
CA THR A 307 3.80 -15.84 -35.47
C THR A 307 4.73 -15.30 -34.38
N LEU A 308 5.75 -16.08 -33.98
CA LEU A 308 6.76 -15.58 -33.04
C LEU A 308 7.39 -14.28 -33.51
N GLU A 309 7.74 -14.19 -34.79
CA GLU A 309 8.41 -13.03 -35.38
C GLU A 309 7.52 -11.78 -35.34
N THR A 310 6.25 -11.93 -35.73
CA THR A 310 5.28 -10.82 -35.71
C THR A 310 4.93 -10.40 -34.29
N ALA A 311 4.76 -11.35 -33.35
CA ALA A 311 4.55 -11.05 -31.94
C ALA A 311 5.76 -10.34 -31.30
N THR A 312 6.98 -10.83 -31.57
CA THR A 312 8.23 -10.22 -31.09
C THR A 312 8.35 -8.79 -31.59
N THR A 313 8.10 -8.57 -32.88
CA THR A 313 8.14 -7.23 -33.48
C THR A 313 7.11 -6.32 -32.82
N LYS A 314 5.88 -6.81 -32.64
CA LYS A 314 4.80 -6.02 -32.05
C LYS A 314 5.09 -5.61 -30.61
N CYS A 315 5.57 -6.52 -29.78
CA CYS A 315 5.95 -6.21 -28.39
C CYS A 315 7.12 -5.23 -28.32
N HIS A 316 8.07 -5.31 -29.26
CA HIS A 316 9.24 -4.44 -29.32
C HIS A 316 8.90 -2.98 -29.70
N GLU A 317 7.73 -2.73 -30.29
CA GLU A 317 7.24 -1.36 -30.55
C GLU A 317 6.99 -0.56 -29.26
N LYS A 318 6.66 -1.24 -28.16
CA LYS A 318 6.30 -0.62 -26.87
C LYS A 318 7.28 -0.91 -25.74
N MET A 319 8.02 -2.02 -25.81
CA MET A 319 8.94 -2.46 -24.77
C MET A 319 10.28 -2.84 -25.40
N LEU A 320 11.31 -2.03 -25.16
CA LEU A 320 12.66 -2.25 -25.70
C LEU A 320 13.49 -3.23 -24.87
N VAL A 321 13.19 -3.34 -23.58
CA VAL A 321 13.89 -4.24 -22.66
C VAL A 321 13.28 -5.63 -22.78
N LYS A 322 14.12 -6.64 -23.05
CA LYS A 322 13.70 -8.05 -23.18
C LYS A 322 13.64 -8.75 -21.81
N ASP A 323 12.78 -8.24 -20.94
CA ASP A 323 12.50 -8.78 -19.60
C ASP A 323 11.20 -9.62 -19.60
N ILE A 324 10.74 -10.01 -18.41
CA ILE A 324 9.48 -10.75 -18.24
C ILE A 324 8.28 -10.06 -18.90
N TYR A 325 8.16 -8.73 -18.88
CA TYR A 325 6.99 -8.02 -19.43
C TYR A 325 6.98 -8.13 -20.95
N PHE A 326 8.16 -8.02 -21.58
CA PHE A 326 8.33 -8.26 -23.00
C PHE A 326 7.98 -9.70 -23.40
N TYR A 327 8.46 -10.69 -22.65
CA TYR A 327 8.17 -12.10 -22.97
C TYR A 327 6.73 -12.50 -22.68
N SER A 328 6.12 -11.91 -21.65
CA SER A 328 4.68 -12.01 -21.38
C SER A 328 3.84 -11.49 -22.52
N CYS A 329 4.17 -10.31 -23.05
CA CYS A 329 3.51 -9.79 -24.24
C CYS A 329 3.58 -10.77 -25.42
N ILE A 330 4.76 -11.37 -25.66
CA ILE A 330 4.90 -12.35 -26.75
C ILE A 330 4.03 -13.58 -26.47
N PHE A 331 4.03 -14.07 -25.23
CA PHE A 331 3.23 -15.21 -24.83
C PHE A 331 1.74 -14.96 -25.06
N ASP A 332 1.21 -13.86 -24.51
CA ASP A 332 -0.19 -13.45 -24.67
C ASP A 332 -0.60 -13.33 -26.14
N LEU A 333 0.23 -12.71 -27.00
CA LEU A 333 -0.09 -12.58 -28.43
C LEU A 333 -0.16 -13.94 -29.13
N LEU A 334 0.73 -14.87 -28.78
CA LEU A 334 0.76 -16.21 -29.38
C LEU A 334 -0.39 -17.09 -28.89
N THR A 335 -0.84 -16.93 -27.64
CA THR A 335 -1.89 -17.74 -27.02
C THR A 335 -3.29 -17.21 -27.32
N THR A 336 -3.47 -15.88 -27.36
CA THR A 336 -4.78 -15.23 -27.48
C THR A 336 -5.06 -14.65 -28.86
N GLY A 337 -4.03 -14.14 -29.54
CA GLY A 337 -4.18 -13.35 -30.76
C GLY A 337 -4.71 -11.92 -30.55
N ASP A 338 -4.88 -11.45 -29.32
CA ASP A 338 -5.41 -10.12 -29.02
C ASP A 338 -4.29 -9.09 -28.78
N ALA A 339 -4.23 -8.07 -29.65
CA ALA A 339 -3.20 -7.02 -29.59
C ALA A 339 -3.29 -6.13 -28.33
N ASN A 340 -4.41 -6.12 -27.61
CA ASN A 340 -4.57 -5.36 -26.36
C ASN A 340 -3.62 -5.85 -25.25
N PHE A 341 -3.20 -7.13 -25.30
CA PHE A 341 -2.23 -7.68 -24.36
C PHE A 341 -0.85 -7.02 -24.47
N THR A 342 -0.49 -6.45 -25.63
CA THR A 342 0.71 -5.61 -25.74
C THR A 342 0.61 -4.36 -24.85
N ALA A 343 -0.56 -3.73 -24.81
CA ALA A 343 -0.79 -2.58 -23.95
C ALA A 343 -0.82 -3.00 -22.47
N ALA A 344 -1.39 -4.17 -22.14
CA ALA A 344 -1.48 -4.66 -20.77
C ALA A 344 -0.10 -4.93 -20.15
N ALA A 345 0.79 -5.59 -20.90
CA ALA A 345 2.18 -5.80 -20.49
C ALA A 345 2.96 -4.49 -20.35
N HIS A 346 2.77 -3.55 -21.29
CA HIS A 346 3.41 -2.23 -21.20
C HIS A 346 2.92 -1.43 -19.99
N SER A 347 1.62 -1.43 -19.70
CA SER A 347 1.09 -0.78 -18.49
C SER A 347 1.57 -1.43 -17.21
N ALA A 348 1.72 -2.77 -17.18
CA ALA A 348 2.25 -3.46 -16.02
C ALA A 348 3.71 -3.07 -15.71
N LEU A 349 4.53 -2.85 -16.75
CA LEU A 349 5.87 -2.30 -16.57
C LEU A 349 5.82 -0.88 -15.97
N GLN A 350 4.95 0.00 -16.49
CA GLN A 350 4.76 1.34 -15.93
C GLN A 350 4.29 1.31 -14.46
N ASP A 351 3.40 0.39 -14.11
CA ASP A 351 2.88 0.25 -12.75
C ASP A 351 3.99 -0.20 -11.78
N VAL A 352 4.90 -1.07 -12.22
CA VAL A 352 6.09 -1.48 -11.44
C VAL A 352 7.05 -0.32 -11.26
N GLU A 353 7.31 0.46 -12.30
CA GLU A 353 8.14 1.66 -12.22
C GLU A 353 7.57 2.69 -11.23
N ALA A 354 6.24 2.77 -11.13
CA ALA A 354 5.55 3.70 -10.23
C ALA A 354 5.46 3.20 -8.77
N LEU A 355 5.30 1.89 -8.56
CA LEU A 355 4.94 1.33 -7.25
C LEU A 355 6.04 0.50 -6.59
N HIS A 356 6.95 -0.10 -7.36
CA HIS A 356 7.99 -0.96 -6.80
C HIS A 356 9.10 -0.13 -6.13
N PRO A 357 9.46 -0.40 -4.86
CA PRO A 357 10.39 0.45 -4.10
C PRO A 357 11.83 0.44 -4.63
N SER A 358 12.27 -0.69 -5.19
CA SER A 358 13.64 -0.86 -5.67
C SER A 358 13.71 -0.89 -7.20
N LYS A 359 14.47 0.03 -7.79
CA LYS A 359 14.68 0.11 -9.24
C LYS A 359 15.39 -1.10 -9.82
N GLU A 360 16.29 -1.72 -9.04
CA GLU A 360 17.03 -2.92 -9.45
C GLU A 360 16.10 -4.11 -9.76
N HIS A 361 14.91 -4.13 -9.16
CA HIS A 361 13.92 -5.18 -9.32
C HIS A 361 12.84 -4.83 -10.34
N TRP A 362 12.91 -3.68 -11.01
CA TRP A 362 11.90 -3.33 -12.04
C TRP A 362 11.90 -4.34 -13.19
N HIS A 363 13.09 -4.78 -13.61
CA HIS A 363 13.26 -5.75 -14.68
C HIS A 363 13.66 -7.12 -14.11
N ILE A 364 12.92 -8.15 -14.48
CA ILE A 364 13.30 -9.55 -14.21
C ILE A 364 13.71 -10.17 -15.54
N PHE A 365 14.94 -10.66 -15.63
CA PHE A 365 15.45 -11.28 -16.84
C PHE A 365 15.32 -12.81 -16.76
N PRO A 366 14.96 -13.49 -17.86
CA PRO A 366 14.98 -14.95 -17.91
C PRO A 366 16.36 -15.49 -17.56
N ARG A 367 16.43 -16.58 -16.79
CA ARG A 367 17.69 -17.27 -16.53
C ARG A 367 18.21 -17.85 -17.85
N SER A 368 19.34 -17.34 -18.34
CA SER A 368 20.06 -17.93 -19.47
C SER A 368 20.29 -19.42 -19.18
N GLY A 369 19.84 -20.29 -20.10
CA GLY A 369 20.08 -21.73 -20.03
C GLY A 369 21.57 -22.06 -20.18
N GLY A 370 22.36 -21.80 -19.14
CA GLY A 370 23.73 -22.26 -19.00
C GLY A 370 23.74 -23.51 -18.13
N GLY A 371 24.18 -24.63 -18.69
CA GLY A 371 24.40 -25.87 -17.94
C GLY A 371 25.33 -25.63 -16.76
N GLY A 372 24.81 -25.77 -15.54
CA GLY A 372 25.59 -25.82 -14.32
C GLY A 372 26.09 -27.24 -14.07
N VAL A 373 27.21 -27.61 -14.70
CA VAL A 373 28.15 -28.53 -14.05
C VAL A 373 28.65 -27.79 -12.81
N GLY A 374 28.50 -28.43 -11.66
CA GLY A 374 28.76 -27.86 -10.35
C GLY A 374 30.10 -27.14 -10.27
N ARG A 375 30.06 -25.92 -9.75
CA ARG A 375 31.26 -25.20 -9.34
C ARG A 375 30.98 -24.37 -8.10
N ASP A 376 30.53 -25.05 -7.05
CA ASP A 376 30.68 -24.60 -5.67
C ASP A 376 31.59 -25.58 -4.93
N SER A 377 32.88 -25.27 -4.96
CA SER A 377 33.75 -25.43 -3.80
C SER A 377 34.90 -24.45 -3.98
N LYS A 378 34.65 -23.17 -3.70
CA LYS A 378 35.74 -22.22 -3.43
C LYS A 378 36.27 -22.51 -2.03
N SER A 379 37.14 -23.51 -1.98
CA SER A 379 38.02 -23.77 -0.86
C SER A 379 38.85 -22.51 -0.57
N PHE A 380 38.72 -22.02 0.66
CA PHE A 380 39.56 -21.01 1.26
C PHE A 380 40.99 -21.55 1.39
N PHE A 381 41.86 -21.34 0.40
CA PHE A 381 43.31 -21.47 0.59
C PHE A 381 44.06 -20.57 -0.39
N HIS A 382 44.61 -19.47 0.12
CA HIS A 382 46.02 -19.06 -0.04
C HIS A 382 46.20 -17.56 0.23
N LEU A 383 46.46 -17.23 1.49
CA LEU A 383 47.28 -16.06 1.82
C LEU A 383 48.14 -16.37 3.06
N ARG A 384 49.06 -17.33 2.93
CA ARG A 384 50.27 -17.45 3.75
C ARG A 384 51.33 -18.26 3.00
N LEU A 385 52.12 -17.58 2.16
CA LEU A 385 53.45 -18.08 1.79
C LEU A 385 54.37 -16.90 1.48
N LEU A 386 54.74 -16.18 2.54
CA LEU A 386 55.88 -15.26 2.57
C LEU A 386 56.43 -15.28 4.01
N CYS A 387 57.10 -16.38 4.35
CA CYS A 387 58.07 -16.50 5.43
C CYS A 387 58.50 -17.97 5.45
N LEU A 388 59.53 -18.31 4.67
CA LEU A 388 60.44 -19.44 4.90
C LEU A 388 61.54 -19.33 3.82
N ILE A 389 62.34 -18.27 3.91
CA ILE A 389 63.74 -18.32 3.46
C ILE A 389 64.55 -18.46 4.74
N PHE A 390 65.57 -19.32 4.69
CA PHE A 390 66.57 -19.63 5.72
C PHE A 390 66.18 -20.74 6.72
N VAL A 391 66.50 -21.99 6.36
CA VAL A 391 67.71 -22.73 6.82
C VAL A 391 67.39 -24.23 6.83
N ALA A 392 67.93 -24.96 5.85
CA ALA A 392 68.40 -26.32 6.09
C ALA A 392 69.52 -26.64 5.08
N TYR A 393 70.70 -26.90 5.63
CA TYR A 393 71.93 -27.46 5.04
C TYR A 393 72.94 -26.52 4.37
N LEU A 394 73.77 -25.89 5.22
CA LEU A 394 75.18 -26.28 5.41
C LEU A 394 75.60 -26.02 6.86
#